data_AF-A0A8E0FTF2-F1
#
_entry.id   AF-A0A8E0FTF2-F1
#
_cell.length_a   1.000
_cell.length_b   1.000
_cell.length_c   1.000
_cell.angle_alpha   90.00
_cell.angle_beta   90.00
_cell.angle_gamma   90.00
#
_symmetry.space_group_name_H-M   'P 1'
#
loop_
_entity.id
_entity.type
_entity.pdbx_description
1 polymer ?
#
loop_
_entity_poly.entity_id
_entity_poly.type
_entity_poly.pdbx_seq_one_letter_code
_entity_poly.pdbx_strand_id
1 'polypeptide(L)' 'MDMLNLGNNESLVCGVFPNLDGTFTAMTLPEAKRLKRKLARVAG' A
#
# COMPACT_ATOMS: atom_id res chain seq x y z
N MET A 1 -8.86 -5.56 -7.30
CA MET A 1 -7.48 -5.15 -7.00
C MET A 1 -6.88 -6.21 -6.12
N ASP A 2 -5.71 -6.71 -6.48
CA ASP A 2 -5.00 -7.66 -5.64
C ASP A 2 -4.12 -6.91 -4.65
N MET A 3 -4.03 -7.43 -3.42
CA MET A 3 -3.28 -6.81 -2.34
C MET A 3 -2.08 -7.70 -2.00
N LEU A 4 -0.88 -7.23 -2.33
CA LEU A 4 0.36 -7.93 -2.06
C LEU A 4 0.90 -7.49 -0.69
N ASN A 5 1.06 -8.42 0.24
CA ASN A 5 1.65 -8.15 1.55
C ASN A 5 3.17 -8.25 1.47
N LEU A 6 3.89 -7.18 1.81
CA LEU A 6 5.36 -7.11 1.72
C LEU A 6 6.10 -7.60 2.98
N GLY A 7 5.38 -8.07 4.00
CA GLY A 7 5.98 -8.64 5.21
C GLY A 7 6.52 -7.62 6.22
N ASN A 8 6.45 -6.32 5.93
CA ASN A 8 6.84 -5.22 6.82
C ASN A 8 5.63 -4.41 7.34
N ASN A 9 4.42 -4.97 7.24
CA ASN A 9 3.13 -4.29 7.42
C ASN A 9 2.83 -3.20 6.38
N GLU A 10 3.51 -3.21 5.25
CA GLU A 10 3.09 -2.48 4.05
C GLU A 10 2.32 -3.44 3.15
N SER A 11 1.30 -2.91 2.48
CA SER A 11 0.56 -3.58 1.42
C SER A 11 0.76 -2.78 0.14
N LEU A 12 0.91 -3.48 -1.00
CA LEU A 12 0.77 -2.85 -2.31
C LEU A 12 -0.59 -3.22 -2.86
N VAL A 13 -1.34 -2.21 -3.26
CA VAL A 13 -2.56 -2.41 -4.04
C VAL A 13 -2.17 -2.38 -5.51
N CYS A 14 -2.42 -3.49 -6.21
CA CYS A 14 -2.25 -3.57 -7.65
C CYS A 14 -3.61 -3.42 -8.34
N GLY A 15 -3.70 -2.45 -9.25
CA GLY A 15 -4.83 -2.26 -10.16
C GLY A 15 -4.38 -2.47 -11.60
N VAL A 16 -5.11 -3.28 -12.35
CA VAL A 16 -4.91 -3.46 -13.80
C VAL A 16 -6.14 -2.94 -14.51
N PHE A 17 -5.94 -2.02 -15.44
CA PHE A 17 -7.01 -1.41 -16.22
C PHE A 17 -6.85 -1.79 -17.70
N PRO A 18 -7.83 -2.48 -18.31
CA PRO A 18 -7.78 -2.79 -19.73
C PRO A 18 -8.00 -1.51 -20.55
N ASN A 19 -7.19 -1.35 -21.59
CA ASN A 19 -7.33 -0.28 -22.58
C ASN A 19 -8.11 -0.80 -23.79
N LEU A 20 -8.71 0.11 -24.58
CA LEU A 20 -9.49 -0.27 -25.77
C LEU A 20 -8.64 -0.91 -26.88
N ASP A 21 -7.34 -0.66 -26.91
CA ASP A 21 -6.40 -1.18 -27.91
C ASP A 21 -5.89 -2.60 -27.60
N GLY A 22 -6.41 -3.23 -26.55
CA GLY A 22 -6.00 -4.57 -26.11
C GLY A 22 -4.78 -4.59 -25.21
N THR A 23 -4.22 -3.42 -24.86
CA THR A 23 -3.17 -3.31 -23.84
C THR A 23 -3.78 -3.14 -22.45
N PHE A 24 -2.94 -3.10 -21.41
CA PHE A 24 -3.38 -2.81 -20.05
C PHE A 24 -2.41 -1.90 -19.32
N THR A 25 -2.95 -1.06 -18.44
CA THR A 25 -2.19 -0.19 -17.55
C THR A 25 -2.18 -0.81 -16.15
N ALA A 26 -0.98 -1.13 -15.65
CA ALA A 26 -0.80 -1.58 -14.27
C ALA A 26 -0.43 -0.39 -13.37
N MET A 27 -1.15 -0.20 -12.27
CA MET A 27 -0.87 0.81 -11.27
C MET A 27 -0.58 0.14 -9.93
N THR A 28 0.55 0.51 -9.33
CA THR A 28 0.95 0.04 -8.00
C THR A 28 0.85 1.21 -7.03
N LEU A 29 -0.04 1.12 -6.05
CA LEU A 29 -0.18 2.10 -4.99
C LEU A 29 0.38 1.53 -3.68
N PRO A 30 1.46 2.10 -3.13
CA PRO A 30 1.94 1.72 -1.81
C PRO A 30 0.96 2.18 -0.75
N GLU A 31 0.46 1.24 0.04
CA GLU A 31 -0.35 1.53 1.22
C GLU A 31 0.58 1.59 2.44
N ALA A 32 0.86 2.80 2.91
CA ALA A 32 1.75 3.02 4.04
C ALA A 32 1.01 2.84 5.38
N LYS A 33 1.61 2.08 6.30
CA LYS A 33 1.12 1.92 7.67
C LYS A 33 1.06 3.28 8.37
N ARG A 34 -0.09 3.64 8.95
CA ARG A 34 -0.18 4.76 9.89
C ARG A 34 0.68 4.44 11.11
N LEU A 35 1.87 5.03 11.20
CA LEU A 35 2.80 4.85 12.31
C LEU A 35 2.09 5.21 13.62
N LYS A 36 1.68 4.22 14.41
CA LYS A 36 1.19 4.43 15.77
C LYS A 36 2.40 4.79 16.63
N ARG A 37 2.69 6.08 16.80
CA ARG A 37 3.66 6.54 17.80
C ARG A 37 3.09 6.22 19.19
N LYS A 38 3.75 5.35 19.96
CA LYS A 38 3.54 5.33 21.42
C LYS A 38 4.14 6.63 21.94
N LEU A 39 3.29 7.55 22.41
CA LEU A 39 3.74 8.71 23.16
C LEU A 39 4.30 8.17 24.49
N ALA A 40 5.61 7.97 24.56
CA ALA A 40 6.26 7.67 25.82
C ALA A 40 6.18 8.94 26.66
N ARG A 41 5.27 8.97 27.63
CA ARG A 41 5.20 10.06 28.60
C ARG A 41 6.45 9.94 29.47
N VAL A 42 7.44 10.80 29.24
CA VAL A 42 8.53 11.00 30.18
C VAL A 42 7.90 11.62 31.42
N ALA A 43 7.76 10.82 32.48
CA ALA A 43 7.45 11.32 33.80
C ALA A 43 8.72 12.03 34.31
N GLY A 44 8.66 13.35 34.38
CA GLY A 44 9.55 14.16 35.21
C GLY A 44 8.98 14.33 36.60
#